data_AF-A0A961NUD8-F1
#
_entry.id   AF-A0A961NUD8-F1
#
_cell.length_a   1.000
_cell.length_b   1.000
_cell.length_c   1.000
_cell.angle_alpha   90.00
_cell.angle_beta   90.00
_cell.angle_gamma   90.00
#
_symmetry.space_group_name_H-M   'P 1'
#
loop_
_entity.id
_entity.type
_entity.pdbx_description
1 polymer ?
#
loop_
_entity_poly.entity_id
_entity_poly.type
_entity_poly.pdbx_seq_one_letter_code
_entity_poly.pdbx_strand_id
1 'polypeptide(L)' 'GERVSLAAATPNGAGFLFASAERIEEPIVRYGPFVMNTEAEIHAAIRDYQMGVLHR' A
#
# COMPACT_ATOMS: atom_id res chain seq x y z
N GLY A 1 -24.15 4.15 -6.60
CA GLY A 1 -22.96 4.33 -5.75
C GLY A 1 -23.40 4.40 -4.31
N GLU A 2 -22.62 3.80 -3.41
CA GLU A 2 -22.87 3.86 -1.97
C GLU A 2 -22.41 5.22 -1.43
N ARG A 3 -23.11 5.76 -0.43
CA ARG A 3 -22.84 7.10 0.13
C ARG A 3 -22.06 6.95 1.43
N VAL A 4 -20.94 7.68 1.54
CA VAL A 4 -20.23 7.86 2.81
C VAL A 4 -20.68 9.19 3.43
N SER A 5 -21.14 9.15 4.69
CA SER A 5 -21.54 10.33 5.46
C SER A 5 -20.61 10.50 6.66
N LEU A 6 -20.10 11.72 6.86
CA LEU A 6 -19.17 12.05 7.94
C LEU A 6 -19.75 13.19 8.79
N ALA A 7 -19.57 13.10 10.11
CA ALA A 7 -19.95 14.14 11.05
C ALA A 7 -18.86 14.30 12.11
N ALA A 8 -18.47 15.53 12.42
CA ALA A 8 -17.58 15.84 13.53
C ALA A 8 -18.40 16.38 14.70
N ALA A 9 -18.19 15.85 15.91
CA ALA A 9 -18.93 16.22 17.11
C ALA A 9 -18.19 17.27 17.97
N THR A 10 -17.14 17.91 17.45
CA THR A 10 -16.25 18.78 18.24
C THR A 10 -16.25 20.22 17.69
N PRO A 11 -16.14 21.24 18.55
CA PRO A 11 -16.04 22.64 18.12
C PRO A 11 -14.76 22.97 17.34
N ASN A 12 -13.70 22.18 17.58
CA ASN A 12 -12.38 22.38 16.98
C ASN A 12 -12.23 21.69 15.62
N GLY A 13 -13.30 21.06 15.11
CA GLY A 13 -13.28 20.31 13.85
C GLY A 13 -12.54 18.96 13.93
N ALA A 14 -12.46 18.28 12.79
CA ALA A 14 -11.76 17.01 12.62
C ALA A 14 -11.01 17.00 11.28
N GLY A 15 -9.78 16.49 11.28
CA GLY A 15 -9.04 16.16 10.06
C GLY A 15 -9.29 14.70 9.68
N PHE A 16 -9.63 14.44 8.42
CA PHE A 16 -9.80 13.08 7.91
C PHE A 16 -9.20 12.93 6.52
N LEU A 17 -8.77 11.72 6.19
CA LEU A 17 -8.39 11.32 4.85
C LEU A 17 -9.33 10.18 4.44
N PHE A 18 -10.00 10.35 3.31
CA PHE A 18 -10.83 9.32 2.69
C PHE A 18 -10.15 8.88 1.39
N ALA A 19 -9.95 7.57 1.24
CA ALA A 19 -9.42 6.97 0.02
C ALA A 19 -10.27 5.75 -0.34
N SER A 20 -10.58 5.63 -1.62
CA SER A 20 -11.27 4.48 -2.20
C SER A 20 -10.57 4.12 -3.50
N ALA A 21 -10.41 2.83 -3.75
CA ALA A 21 -9.79 2.33 -4.97
C ALA A 21 -10.50 1.05 -5.40
N GLU A 22 -10.36 0.73 -6.68
CA GLU A 22 -10.73 -0.58 -7.20
C GLU A 22 -9.79 -1.65 -6.61
N ARG A 23 -10.29 -2.87 -6.46
CA ARG A 23 -9.49 -3.99 -5.98
C ARG A 23 -8.46 -4.34 -7.06
N ILE A 24 -7.21 -4.52 -6.64
CA ILE A 24 -6.09 -4.86 -7.52
C ILE A 24 -6.23 -6.29 -8.07
N GLU A 25 -6.93 -7.18 -7.37
CA GLU A 25 -7.18 -8.58 -7.76
C GLU A 25 -5.92 -9.42 -8.03
N GLU A 26 -4.80 -9.03 -7.42
CA GLU A 26 -3.53 -9.76 -7.53
C GLU A 26 -3.08 -10.26 -6.15
N PRO A 27 -2.29 -11.35 -6.10
CA PRO A 27 -1.65 -11.78 -4.87
C PRO A 27 -0.75 -10.68 -4.31
N ILE A 28 -0.72 -10.56 -2.98
CA ILE A 28 0.14 -9.63 -2.25
C ILE A 28 1.08 -10.44 -1.38
N VAL A 29 2.37 -10.38 -1.69
CA VAL A 29 3.46 -10.95 -0.89
C VAL A 29 4.31 -9.80 -0.36
N ARG A 30 4.61 -9.81 0.95
CA ARG A 30 5.34 -8.72 1.62
C ARG A 30 6.48 -9.25 2.46
N TYR A 31 7.67 -8.68 2.28
CA TYR A 31 8.82 -8.89 3.16
C TYR A 31 9.55 -7.57 3.44
N GLY A 32 9.48 -7.11 4.69
CA GLY A 32 10.04 -5.82 5.09
C GLY A 32 9.51 -4.67 4.21
N PRO A 33 10.38 -3.90 3.53
CA PRO A 33 9.97 -2.78 2.66
C PRO A 33 9.50 -3.21 1.26
N PHE A 34 9.53 -4.50 0.94
CA PHE A 34 9.21 -5.01 -0.40
C PHE A 34 7.79 -5.59 -0.45
N VAL A 35 7.03 -5.21 -1.47
CA VAL A 35 5.70 -5.74 -1.79
C VAL A 35 5.70 -6.15 -3.25
N MET A 36 5.38 -7.41 -3.54
CA MET A 36 5.35 -8.01 -4.88
C MET A 36 4.18 -9.01 -5.00
N ASN A 37 4.02 -9.66 -6.15
CA ASN A 37 2.96 -10.65 -6.36
C ASN A 37 3.39 -12.08 -5.99
N THR A 38 4.70 -12.39 -5.97
CA THR A 38 5.22 -13.72 -5.64
C THR A 38 6.45 -13.70 -4.71
N GLU A 39 6.70 -14.81 -4.01
CA GLU A 39 7.90 -14.99 -3.18
C GLU A 39 9.21 -14.91 -4.00
N ALA A 40 9.18 -15.36 -5.25
CA ALA A 40 10.33 -15.30 -6.14
C ALA A 40 10.74 -13.85 -6.46
N GLU A 41 9.74 -12.98 -6.68
CA GLU A 41 9.94 -11.54 -6.89
C GLU A 41 10.46 -10.85 -5.62
N ILE A 42 9.99 -11.25 -4.44
CA ILE A 42 10.55 -10.76 -3.16
C ILE A 42 12.03 -11.11 -3.06
N HIS A 43 12.41 -12.37 -3.32
CA HIS A 43 13.80 -12.78 -3.26
C HIS A 43 14.66 -12.06 -4.31
N ALA A 44 14.11 -11.77 -5.50
CA ALA A 44 14.80 -10.97 -6.50
C ALA A 44 15.02 -9.52 -6.01
N ALA A 45 13.98 -8.86 -5.50
CA ALA A 45 14.05 -7.50 -4.97
C ALA A 45 15.07 -7.37 -3.83
N ILE A 46 15.14 -8.38 -2.94
CA ILE A 46 16.15 -8.42 -1.87
C ILE A 46 17.57 -8.51 -2.44
N ARG A 47 17.80 -9.38 -3.44
CA ARG A 47 19.12 -9.49 -4.08
C ARG A 47 19.50 -8.18 -4.78
N ASP A 48 18.58 -7.58 -5.52
CA ASP A 48 18.83 -6.32 -6.25
C ASP A 48 19.14 -5.18 -5.29
N TYR A 49 18.44 -5.14 -4.15
CA TYR A 49 18.73 -4.21 -3.07
C TYR A 49 20.13 -4.43 -2.49
N GLN A 50 20.49 -5.68 -2.18
CA GLN A 50 21.81 -6.04 -1.64
C GLN A 50 22.95 -5.74 -2.62
N MET A 51 22.70 -5.86 -3.92
CA MET A 51 23.66 -5.52 -4.98
C MET A 51 23.73 -4.02 -5.29
N GLY A 52 22.84 -3.20 -4.71
CA GLY A 52 22.76 -1.77 -4.98
C GLY A 52 22.30 -1.43 -6.41
N VAL A 53 21.58 -2.35 -7.06
CA VAL A 53 21.04 -2.18 -8.42
C VAL A 53 19.53 -2.02 -8.45
N LEU A 54 18.86 -2.08 -7.28
CA LEU A 54 17.45 -1.75 -7.17
C LEU A 54 17.25 -0.31 -7.69
N HIS A 55 16.62 -0.20 -8.87
CA HIS A 55 16.35 1.05 -9.60
C HIS A 55 17.53 1.71 -10.35
N ARG A 56 18.59 0.97 -10.71
CA ARG A 56 19.51 1.42 -11.78
C ARG A 56 19.00 1.04 -13.15
#